data_AF-A0A8X7CF49-F1
#
_entry.id   AF-A0A8X7CF49-F1
#
_cell.length_a   1.000
_cell.length_b   1.000
_cell.length_c   1.000
_cell.angle_alpha   90.00
_cell.angle_beta   90.00
_cell.angle_gamma   90.00
#
_symmetry.space_group_name_H-M   'P 1'
#
loop_
_entity.id
_entity.type
_entity.pdbx_description
1 polymer ?
#
loop_
_entity_poly.entity_id
_entity_poly.type
_entity_poly.pdbx_seq_one_letter_code
_entity_poly.pdbx_strand_id
1 'polypeptide(L)'
;MMINNTAQPIQPTSGLFILKIIFATFCMFLGFFGVFVSFWRSNNYSVAPCVVLEIVCVILINVNATYKRGKLFDVYSRTKLQIIFILTCIVCALSLVSSIFFLQNGIRRKQDFHIDYDGYYFAALPSGLAVLNSVLLIFDSRIVRKSCFEHRKVYVIDPDNGDITHIV
;
A
#
# COMPACT_ATOMS: atom_id res chain seq x y z
N MET A 1 4.56 25.13 -34.00
CA MET A 1 4.54 25.74 -32.65
C MET A 1 4.73 24.61 -31.64
N MET A 2 5.88 24.54 -30.96
CA MET A 2 6.17 23.47 -29.99
C MET A 2 5.37 23.70 -28.71
N ILE A 3 4.39 22.85 -28.44
CA ILE A 3 3.67 22.84 -27.18
C ILE A 3 4.60 22.20 -26.14
N ASN A 4 5.18 23.04 -25.29
CA ASN A 4 5.99 22.60 -24.16
C ASN A 4 5.04 22.04 -23.07
N ASN A 5 4.63 20.79 -23.23
CA ASN A 5 3.81 20.06 -22.27
C ASN A 5 4.67 19.64 -21.08
N THR A 6 4.99 20.57 -20.19
CA THR A 6 5.56 20.25 -18.87
C THR A 6 4.48 20.28 -17.80
N ALA A 7 3.42 19.51 -17.98
CA ALA A 7 2.72 18.96 -16.81
C ALA A 7 3.66 17.88 -16.24
N GLN A 8 4.71 18.31 -15.53
CA GLN A 8 5.55 17.36 -14.83
C GLN A 8 4.65 16.65 -13.81
N PRO A 9 4.55 15.31 -13.84
CA PRO A 9 3.90 14.60 -12.74
C PRO A 9 4.62 15.05 -11.47
N ILE A 10 3.85 15.46 -10.45
CA ILE A 10 4.37 15.85 -9.13
C ILE A 10 5.35 14.75 -8.72
N GLN A 11 6.65 15.01 -8.90
CA GLN A 11 7.66 14.02 -8.57
C GLN A 11 7.62 13.94 -7.06
N PRO A 12 7.25 12.79 -6.46
CA PRO A 12 7.38 12.64 -5.03
C PRO A 12 8.84 12.96 -4.70
N THR A 13 9.06 13.84 -3.71
CA THR A 13 10.41 14.18 -3.25
C THR A 13 11.16 12.87 -3.04
N SER A 14 12.26 12.70 -3.78
CA SER A 14 12.94 11.42 -3.96
C SER A 14 13.27 10.71 -2.64
N GLY A 15 13.53 11.48 -1.57
CA GLY A 15 13.79 10.97 -0.23
C GLY A 15 12.58 10.26 0.43
N LEU A 16 11.37 10.80 0.30
CA LEU A 16 10.19 10.21 0.95
C LEU A 16 9.77 8.89 0.27
N PHE A 17 10.01 8.80 -1.03
CA PHE A 17 9.84 7.56 -1.80
C PHE A 17 10.85 6.47 -1.37
N ILE A 18 12.13 6.82 -1.26
CA ILE A 18 13.18 5.88 -0.82
C ILE A 18 12.87 5.36 0.59
N LEU A 19 12.47 6.25 1.50
CA LEU A 19 12.10 5.88 2.86
C LEU A 19 10.94 4.87 2.90
N LYS A 20 9.90 5.08 2.07
CA LYS A 20 8.78 4.15 1.95
C LYS A 20 9.20 2.77 1.47
N ILE A 21 10.08 2.69 0.47
CA ILE A 21 10.59 1.41 -0.04
C ILE A 21 11.44 0.71 1.01
N ILE A 22 12.34 1.43 1.67
CA ILE A 22 13.17 0.88 2.76
C ILE A 22 12.28 0.32 3.87
N PHE A 23 11.26 1.09 4.28
CA PHE A 23 10.30 0.68 5.29
C PHE A 23 9.52 -0.58 4.86
N ALA A 24 8.96 -0.59 3.64
CA ALA A 24 8.22 -1.73 3.11
C ALA A 24 9.10 -2.98 3.00
N THR A 25 10.36 -2.82 2.60
CA THR A 25 11.34 -3.92 2.51
C THR A 25 11.67 -4.47 3.90
N PHE A 26 11.85 -3.60 4.89
CA PHE A 26 12.04 -4.02 6.28
C PHE A 26 10.81 -4.77 6.82
N CYS A 27 9.60 -4.31 6.49
CA CYS A 27 8.38 -5.02 6.83
C CYS A 27 8.27 -6.41 6.18
N MET A 28 8.76 -6.59 4.95
CA MET A 28 8.86 -7.93 4.34
C MET A 28 9.84 -8.82 5.11
N PHE A 29 11.02 -8.32 5.47
CA PHE A 29 11.94 -9.15 6.26
C PHE A 29 11.32 -9.58 7.59
N LEU A 30 10.54 -8.70 8.23
CA LEU A 30 9.78 -9.03 9.43
C LEU A 30 8.64 -10.03 9.19
N GLY A 31 7.92 -9.93 8.07
CA GLY A 31 6.86 -10.87 7.73
C GLY A 31 7.42 -12.28 7.45
N PHE A 32 8.47 -12.39 6.63
CA PHE A 32 9.17 -13.66 6.41
C PHE A 32 9.74 -14.27 7.68
N PHE A 33 10.44 -13.47 8.49
CA PHE A 33 10.96 -13.92 9.78
C PHE A 33 9.82 -14.35 10.71
N GLY A 34 8.72 -13.60 10.71
CA GLY A 34 7.50 -13.90 11.45
C GLY A 34 6.90 -15.25 11.07
N VAL A 35 6.79 -15.56 9.77
CA VAL A 35 6.34 -16.87 9.28
C VAL A 35 7.29 -17.98 9.75
N PHE A 36 8.60 -17.80 9.60
CA PHE A 36 9.60 -18.79 10.01
C PHE A 36 9.52 -19.10 11.51
N VAL A 37 9.48 -18.08 12.36
CA VAL A 37 9.34 -18.25 13.82
C VAL A 37 8.01 -18.88 14.19
N SER A 38 6.93 -18.52 13.48
CA SER A 38 5.60 -19.11 13.68
C SER A 38 5.62 -20.62 13.42
N PHE A 39 6.26 -21.06 12.34
CA PHE A 39 6.44 -22.50 12.08
C PHE A 39 7.34 -23.16 13.12
N TRP A 40 8.47 -22.54 13.48
CA TRP A 40 9.42 -23.09 14.45
C TRP A 40 8.78 -23.32 15.83
N ARG A 41 7.97 -22.38 16.31
CA ARG A 41 7.27 -22.46 17.60
C ARG A 41 5.87 -23.08 17.51
N SER A 42 5.47 -23.61 16.35
CA SER A 42 4.12 -24.14 16.10
C SER A 42 2.99 -23.14 16.42
N ASN A 43 3.25 -21.84 16.30
CA ASN A 43 2.29 -20.78 16.53
C ASN A 43 1.57 -20.41 15.22
N ASN A 44 0.55 -21.19 14.87
CA ASN A 44 -0.16 -21.01 13.60
C ASN A 44 -0.96 -19.69 13.52
N TYR A 45 -1.27 -19.05 14.66
CA TYR A 45 -2.09 -17.84 14.69
C TYR A 45 -1.37 -16.61 14.10
N SER A 46 -0.03 -16.54 14.17
CA SER A 46 0.77 -15.44 13.61
C SER A 46 1.11 -15.60 12.13
N VAL A 47 0.88 -16.79 11.54
CA VAL A 47 1.19 -17.03 10.11
C VAL A 47 0.34 -16.17 9.20
N ALA A 48 -0.99 -16.17 9.38
CA ALA A 48 -1.89 -15.41 8.51
C ALA A 48 -1.61 -13.88 8.53
N PRO A 49 -1.43 -13.23 9.70
CA PRO A 49 -0.97 -11.84 9.78
C PRO A 49 0.33 -11.55 9.02
N CYS A 50 1.33 -12.42 9.13
CA CYS A 50 2.60 -12.26 8.44
C CYS A 50 2.43 -12.37 6.92
N VAL A 51 1.66 -13.34 6.44
CA VAL A 51 1.37 -13.50 5.00
C VAL A 51 0.62 -12.29 4.45
N VAL A 52 -0.36 -11.76 5.18
CA VAL A 52 -1.08 -10.55 4.77
C VAL A 52 -0.13 -9.34 4.69
N LEU A 53 0.76 -9.17 5.67
CA LEU A 53 1.79 -8.13 5.64
C LEU A 53 2.66 -8.23 4.38
N GLU A 54 3.13 -9.44 4.03
CA GLU A 54 3.92 -9.67 2.81
C GLU A 54 3.17 -9.22 1.55
N ILE A 55 1.92 -9.67 1.39
CA ILE A 55 1.11 -9.36 0.21
C ILE A 55 0.93 -7.83 0.08
N VAL A 56 0.63 -7.14 1.17
CA VAL A 56 0.48 -5.68 1.17
C VAL A 56 1.80 -5.00 0.79
N CYS A 57 2.94 -5.46 1.32
CA CYS A 57 4.25 -4.90 0.99
C CYS A 57 4.62 -5.13 -0.48
N VAL A 58 4.37 -6.31 -1.05
CA VAL A 58 4.59 -6.60 -2.48
C VAL A 58 3.79 -5.63 -3.33
N ILE A 59 2.50 -5.48 -3.05
CA ILE A 59 1.61 -4.62 -3.84
C ILE A 59 2.07 -3.17 -3.73
N LEU A 60 2.40 -2.70 -2.52
CA LEU A 60 2.88 -1.34 -2.29
C LEU A 60 4.18 -1.05 -3.06
N ILE A 61 5.16 -1.96 -3.00
CA ILE A 61 6.43 -1.81 -3.72
C ILE A 61 6.19 -1.82 -5.24
N ASN A 62 5.35 -2.72 -5.75
CA ASN A 62 5.11 -2.85 -7.18
C ASN A 62 4.37 -1.63 -7.76
N VAL A 63 3.33 -1.15 -7.07
CA VAL A 63 2.62 0.08 -7.46
C VAL A 63 3.57 1.28 -7.43
N ASN A 64 4.38 1.42 -6.37
CA ASN A 64 5.35 2.51 -6.25
C ASN A 64 6.46 2.45 -7.31
N ALA A 65 7.01 1.27 -7.59
CA ALA A 65 8.03 1.08 -8.61
C ALA A 65 7.50 1.43 -10.01
N THR A 66 6.27 1.01 -10.32
CA THR A 66 5.64 1.28 -11.61
C THR A 66 5.29 2.76 -11.76
N TYR A 67 4.86 3.42 -10.67
CA TYR A 67 4.63 4.86 -10.63
C TYR A 67 5.91 5.67 -10.91
N LYS A 68 7.03 5.33 -10.24
CA LYS A 68 8.32 6.01 -10.47
C LYS A 68 8.84 5.85 -11.90
N ARG A 69 8.55 4.71 -12.54
CA ARG A 69 8.94 4.45 -13.94
C ARG A 69 8.10 5.22 -14.95
N GLY A 70 7.06 5.95 -14.52
CA GLY A 70 6.13 6.65 -15.42
C GLY A 70 5.22 5.73 -16.23
N LYS A 71 5.29 4.40 -15.99
CA LYS A 71 4.57 3.37 -16.76
C LYS A 71 3.31 2.87 -16.03
N LEU A 72 2.84 3.59 -15.02
CA LEU A 72 1.73 3.13 -14.19
C LEU A 72 0.45 2.92 -15.01
N PHE A 73 0.15 3.83 -15.92
CA PHE A 73 -1.04 3.76 -16.77
C PHE A 73 -0.89 2.79 -17.95
N ASP A 74 0.34 2.43 -18.33
CA ASP A 74 0.62 1.38 -19.33
C ASP A 74 0.39 -0.02 -18.74
N VAL A 75 0.76 -0.21 -17.47
CA VAL A 75 0.68 -1.52 -16.80
C VAL A 75 -0.67 -1.71 -16.10
N TYR A 76 -1.20 -0.66 -15.47
CA TYR A 76 -2.43 -0.71 -14.70
C TYR A 76 -3.51 0.18 -15.33
N SER A 77 -4.55 -0.47 -15.85
CA SER A 77 -5.81 0.21 -16.19
C SER A 77 -6.42 0.88 -14.93
N ARG A 78 -7.15 1.97 -15.13
CA ARG A 78 -7.87 2.70 -14.08
C ARG A 78 -8.76 1.79 -13.23
N THR A 79 -9.44 0.83 -13.85
CA THR A 79 -10.29 -0.14 -13.15
C THR A 79 -9.45 -1.03 -12.24
N LYS A 80 -8.26 -1.46 -12.68
CA LYS A 80 -7.34 -2.26 -11.85
C LYS A 80 -6.85 -1.47 -10.64
N LEU A 81 -6.47 -0.20 -10.80
CA LEU A 81 -6.08 0.67 -9.68
C LEU A 81 -7.23 0.89 -8.69
N GLN A 82 -8.47 1.01 -9.17
CA GLN A 82 -9.65 1.12 -8.30
C GLN A 82 -9.90 -0.17 -7.51
N ILE A 83 -9.77 -1.33 -8.16
CA ILE A 83 -9.90 -2.63 -7.49
C ILE A 83 -8.81 -2.79 -6.43
N ILE A 84 -7.55 -2.47 -6.75
CA ILE A 84 -6.43 -2.50 -5.79
C ILE A 84 -6.74 -1.59 -4.60
N PHE A 85 -7.24 -0.38 -4.85
CA PHE A 85 -7.64 0.54 -3.78
C PHE A 85 -8.72 -0.05 -2.87
N ILE A 86 -9.80 -0.58 -3.44
CA ILE A 86 -10.90 -1.19 -2.66
C ILE A 86 -10.41 -2.39 -1.86
N LEU A 87 -9.64 -3.28 -2.49
CA LEU A 87 -9.06 -4.44 -1.82
C LEU A 87 -8.13 -4.02 -0.68
N THR A 88 -7.31 -2.99 -0.89
CA THR A 88 -6.43 -2.46 0.15
C THR A 88 -7.22 -1.89 1.32
N CYS A 89 -8.33 -1.18 1.07
CA CYS A 89 -9.22 -0.70 2.12
C CYS A 89 -9.82 -1.86 2.94
N ILE A 90 -10.26 -2.93 2.27
CA ILE A 90 -10.81 -4.12 2.94
C ILE A 90 -9.71 -4.79 3.80
N VAL A 91 -8.53 -5.02 3.22
CA VAL A 91 -7.39 -5.61 3.95
C VAL A 91 -6.97 -4.75 5.13
N CYS A 92 -6.97 -3.42 4.97
CA CYS A 92 -6.68 -2.48 6.05
C CYS A 92 -7.67 -2.63 7.21
N ALA A 93 -8.98 -2.68 6.91
CA ALA A 93 -10.02 -2.83 7.93
C ALA A 93 -9.90 -4.18 8.65
N LEU A 94 -9.72 -5.27 7.91
CA LEU A 94 -9.56 -6.61 8.48
C LEU A 94 -8.29 -6.72 9.33
N SER A 95 -7.17 -6.15 8.87
CA SER A 95 -5.91 -6.16 9.60
C SER A 95 -5.99 -5.31 10.86
N LEU A 96 -6.74 -4.21 10.85
CA LEU A 96 -6.96 -3.36 12.02
C LEU A 96 -7.80 -4.08 13.08
N VAL A 97 -8.91 -4.70 12.68
CA VAL A 97 -9.73 -5.51 13.59
C VAL A 97 -8.90 -6.67 14.17
N SER A 98 -8.12 -7.35 13.33
CA SER A 98 -7.25 -8.45 13.76
C SER A 98 -6.18 -7.98 14.74
N SER A 99 -5.53 -6.84 14.47
CA SER A 99 -4.53 -6.25 15.35
C SER A 99 -5.10 -5.93 16.73
N ILE A 100 -6.31 -5.34 16.79
CA ILE A 100 -6.99 -5.03 18.06
C ILE A 100 -7.34 -6.33 18.79
N PHE A 101 -7.89 -7.32 18.08
CA PHE A 101 -8.28 -8.61 18.64
C PHE A 101 -7.08 -9.34 19.25
N PHE A 102 -5.95 -9.41 18.54
CA PHE A 102 -4.73 -10.03 19.05
C PHE A 102 -4.15 -9.27 20.24
N LEU A 103 -4.14 -7.94 20.20
CA LEU A 103 -3.68 -7.12 21.32
C LEU A 103 -4.55 -7.34 22.57
N GLN A 104 -5.88 -7.33 22.41
CA GLN A 104 -6.82 -7.58 23.51
C GLN A 104 -6.64 -8.98 24.12
N ASN A 105 -6.46 -10.01 23.29
CA ASN A 105 -6.24 -11.37 23.77
C ASN A 105 -4.88 -11.53 24.46
N GLY A 106 -3.83 -10.88 23.95
CA GLY A 106 -2.52 -10.82 24.61
C GLY A 106 -2.63 -10.20 26.01
N ILE A 107 -3.34 -9.06 26.13
CA ILE A 107 -3.57 -8.39 27.43
C ILE A 107 -4.38 -9.30 28.37
N ARG A 108 -5.47 -9.90 27.89
CA ARG A 108 -6.34 -10.77 28.70
C ARG A 108 -5.63 -12.00 29.22
N ARG A 109 -4.72 -12.58 28.43
CA ARG A 109 -3.93 -13.75 28.83
C ARG A 109 -2.68 -13.39 29.63
N LYS A 110 -2.45 -12.10 29.93
CA LYS A 110 -1.25 -11.59 30.60
C LYS A 110 0.03 -12.16 29.98
N GLN A 111 0.04 -12.29 28.65
CA GLN A 111 1.24 -12.75 27.98
C GLN A 111 2.31 -11.68 28.13
N ASP A 112 3.48 -12.07 28.60
CA ASP A 112 4.65 -11.23 28.48
C ASP A 112 5.03 -11.10 27.00
N PHE A 113 5.80 -10.07 26.64
CA PHE A 113 6.40 -9.92 25.29
C PHE A 113 7.46 -10.99 24.97
N HIS A 114 7.34 -12.18 25.55
CA HIS A 114 8.13 -13.35 25.24
C HIS A 114 7.51 -14.14 24.09
N ILE A 115 8.37 -14.77 23.28
CA ILE A 115 7.99 -15.65 22.17
C ILE A 115 7.66 -17.05 22.74
N ASP A 116 6.77 -17.10 23.73
CA ASP A 116 6.25 -18.34 24.32
C ASP A 116 4.75 -18.50 24.02
N TYR A 117 4.24 -19.69 24.37
CA TYR A 117 3.02 -20.29 23.82
C TYR A 117 1.80 -19.33 23.73
N ASP A 118 1.13 -19.42 22.57
CA ASP A 118 0.03 -18.62 21.99
C ASP A 118 0.41 -17.37 21.17
N GLY A 119 1.56 -16.72 21.45
CA GLY A 119 2.13 -15.60 20.68
C GLY A 119 1.16 -14.57 20.06
N TYR A 120 0.16 -14.12 20.81
CA TYR A 120 -0.80 -13.12 20.33
C TYR A 120 -0.16 -11.75 20.12
N TYR A 121 0.78 -11.35 20.99
CA TYR A 121 1.59 -10.14 20.78
C TYR A 121 2.47 -10.24 19.53
N PHE A 122 3.02 -11.42 19.28
CA PHE A 122 3.82 -11.70 18.08
C PHE A 122 2.97 -11.64 16.80
N ALA A 123 1.69 -12.02 16.86
CA ALA A 123 0.73 -11.87 15.75
C ALA A 123 0.21 -10.43 15.58
N ALA A 124 0.11 -9.65 16.66
CA ALA A 124 -0.37 -8.27 16.62
C ALA A 124 0.58 -7.33 15.88
N LEU A 125 1.90 -7.54 16.00
CA LEU A 125 2.92 -6.75 15.31
C LEU A 125 2.80 -6.77 13.77
N PRO A 126 2.79 -7.93 13.09
CA PRO A 126 2.64 -7.98 11.64
C PRO A 126 1.26 -7.47 11.19
N SER A 127 0.19 -7.70 11.96
CA SER A 127 -1.12 -7.09 11.67
C SER A 127 -1.07 -5.55 11.74
N GLY A 128 -0.43 -4.98 12.75
CA GLY A 128 -0.27 -3.53 12.88
C GLY A 128 0.57 -2.92 11.75
N LEU A 129 1.68 -3.58 11.38
CA LEU A 129 2.50 -3.17 10.23
C LEU A 129 1.73 -3.28 8.90
N ALA A 130 0.85 -4.27 8.77
CA ALA A 130 0.03 -4.44 7.56
C ALA A 130 -0.97 -3.29 7.43
N VAL A 131 -1.56 -2.82 8.55
CA VAL A 131 -2.41 -1.63 8.58
C VAL A 131 -1.63 -0.39 8.13
N LEU A 132 -0.45 -0.15 8.70
CA LEU A 132 0.37 1.02 8.35
C LEU A 132 0.73 1.04 6.86
N ASN A 133 1.21 -0.09 6.31
CA ASN A 133 1.53 -0.19 4.88
C ASN A 133 0.29 -0.08 3.99
N SER A 134 -0.86 -0.60 4.43
CA SER A 134 -2.13 -0.44 3.70
C SER A 134 -2.59 1.01 3.66
N VAL A 135 -2.44 1.77 4.76
CA VAL A 135 -2.75 3.20 4.81
C VAL A 135 -1.84 4.00 3.87
N LEU A 136 -0.54 3.69 3.84
CA LEU A 136 0.39 4.29 2.89
C LEU A 136 -0.03 4.03 1.44
N LEU A 137 -0.42 2.79 1.12
CA LEU A 137 -0.89 2.40 -0.20
C LEU A 137 -2.19 3.13 -0.61
N ILE A 138 -3.13 3.29 0.33
CA ILE A 138 -4.38 4.06 0.13
C ILE A 138 -4.05 5.53 -0.16
N PHE A 139 -3.11 6.11 0.57
CA PHE A 139 -2.71 7.51 0.38
C PHE A 139 -2.06 7.72 -1.00
N ASP A 140 -1.15 6.84 -1.40
CA ASP A 140 -0.48 6.91 -2.70
C ASP A 140 -1.50 6.70 -3.84
N SER A 141 -2.42 5.75 -3.70
CA SER A 141 -3.48 5.50 -4.67
C SER A 141 -4.43 6.69 -4.83
N ARG A 142 -4.69 7.46 -3.75
CA ARG A 142 -5.50 8.70 -3.81
C ARG A 142 -4.79 9.80 -4.58
N ILE A 143 -3.49 9.99 -4.37
CA ILE A 143 -2.68 10.96 -5.12
C ILE A 143 -2.70 10.61 -6.60
N VAL A 144 -2.40 9.35 -6.94
CA VAL A 144 -2.45 8.84 -8.32
C VAL A 144 -3.82 9.08 -8.96
N ARG A 145 -4.91 8.82 -8.22
CA ARG A 145 -6.28 9.04 -8.73
C ARG A 145 -6.58 10.52 -8.99
N LYS A 146 -6.09 11.43 -8.15
CA LYS A 146 -6.25 12.88 -8.34
C LYS A 146 -5.46 13.37 -9.55
N SER A 147 -4.18 12.99 -9.68
CA SER A 147 -3.34 13.35 -10.84
C SER A 147 -3.91 12.82 -12.16
N CYS A 148 -4.50 11.62 -12.15
CA CYS A 148 -5.21 11.07 -13.32
C CYS A 148 -6.46 11.88 -13.71
N PHE A 149 -7.13 12.52 -12.75
CA PHE A 149 -8.29 13.36 -13.02
C PHE A 149 -7.89 14.72 -13.60
N GLU A 150 -6.76 15.27 -13.17
CA GLU A 150 -6.20 16.52 -13.69
C GLU A 150 -5.64 16.38 -15.11
N HIS A 151 -4.99 15.26 -15.43
CA HIS A 151 -4.58 14.97 -16.82
C HIS A 151 -5.75 14.85 -17.81
N ARG A 152 -7.00 14.67 -17.33
CA ARG A 152 -8.20 14.68 -18.17
C ARG A 152 -8.69 16.08 -18.53
N LYS A 153 -8.30 17.12 -17.75
CA LYS A 153 -8.66 18.52 -18.05
C LYS A 153 -7.78 19.13 -19.13
N VAL A 154 -6.67 18.48 -19.46
CA VAL A 154 -5.80 18.87 -20.57
C VAL A 154 -6.16 17.94 -21.73
N TYR A 155 -6.40 18.49 -22.92
CA TYR A 155 -6.72 17.82 -24.19
C TYR A 155 -8.20 17.54 -24.51
N VAL A 156 -8.89 18.57 -25.00
CA VAL A 156 -9.46 18.58 -26.36
C VAL A 156 -9.12 19.94 -26.97
N ILE A 157 -8.20 19.98 -27.94
CA ILE A 157 -8.04 21.13 -28.83
C ILE A 157 -8.60 20.65 -30.16
N ASP A 158 -9.76 21.19 -30.55
CA ASP A 158 -10.36 20.94 -31.85
C ASP A 158 -9.45 21.60 -32.92
N PRO A 159 -8.82 20.84 -33.83
CA PRO A 159 -7.88 21.41 -34.80
C PRO A 159 -8.55 22.34 -35.82
N ASP A 160 -9.89 22.30 -35.93
CA ASP A 160 -10.62 22.99 -36.99
C ASP A 160 -11.35 24.26 -36.54
N ASN A 161 -11.40 24.60 -35.25
CA ASN A 161 -12.15 25.78 -34.82
C ASN A 161 -11.51 26.69 -33.77
N GLY A 162 -10.28 26.42 -33.32
CA GLY A 162 -9.51 27.37 -32.48
C GLY A 162 -10.16 27.78 -31.14
N ASP A 163 -11.29 27.17 -30.76
CA ASP A 163 -12.06 27.52 -29.57
C ASP A 163 -11.82 26.51 -28.46
N ILE A 164 -11.37 27.02 -27.31
CA ILE A 164 -11.09 26.24 -26.11
C ILE A 164 -12.42 25.91 -25.45
N THR A 165 -12.98 24.73 -25.73
CA THR A 165 -14.18 24.25 -25.04
C THR A 165 -13.80 23.56 -23.73
N HIS A 166 -14.10 24.24 -22.61
CA HIS A 166 -14.09 23.63 -21.28
C HIS A 166 -15.22 22.59 -21.19
N ILE A 167 -14.87 21.32 -20.97
CA ILE A 167 -15.86 20.29 -20.60
C ILE A 167 -15.72 20.01 -19.10
N VAL A 168 -16.84 20.17 -18.39
CA VAL A 168 -17.05 20.02 -16.94
C VAL A 168 -16.47 18.72 -16.37
#